data_AF-A0A1H4E4Q3-F1
#
_entry.id   AF-A0A1H4E4Q3-F1
#
_cell.length_a   1.000
_cell.length_b   1.000
_cell.length_c   1.000
_cell.angle_alpha   90.00
_cell.angle_beta   90.00
_cell.angle_gamma   90.00
#
_symmetry.space_group_name_H-M   'P 1'
#
loop_
_entity.id
_entity.type
_entity.pdbx_description
1 polymer ?
#
loop_
_entity_poly.entity_id
_entity_poly.type
_entity_poly.pdbx_seq_one_letter_code
_entity_poly.pdbx_strand_id
1 'polypeptide(L)'
;MKANKSLLRKSHFLGTKIRNLRKRNHLTMDDLSTRCVRVSPEYAPSVSYLSMIERGKRVPSVEMLEVIAEVFQKPLDWFLDGEEQQEDIIPNKGSRGGIHGMPLEPGFLFSPDILQIALPEMLSQTGTSSRQFAQLLIRAHQEHHQNHFPELERAAEEIGLKRMPLSVEDLLQLAKAQGLHISWFDEAPAEVLDELGVRSNNVPTSWFEPPKALKLNRLLQQFPTRLKYELAVHIGHAVLHNKDGVKSAMSVGGAHNAGAMVTDRVSPEDILHAWRDFESSFFAGALLCPKVPFRQLLDRHGYEISSHKLAEVSASVAMRRMTAVSSYPHWHYFDAYTPGKLKAVYRGNGIPLPWGNMRAVDDPCQHWAVFRMFDVPGEGSSAQLSLLDVHGRPRIYCCESVRVKDLAGNAHVLCAGIDLNPALEAQGVDADSLAADMKARCIAEGGGAKIPGSVRSPLISVANILNINWISRSLDKPAELICSRGTSCPRQPSCYQCPERK
;
A
#
# COMPACT_ATOMS: atom_id res chain seq x y z
N MET A 1 -32.36 38.42 10.38
CA MET A 1 -31.02 38.36 11.01
C MET A 1 -30.76 37.18 11.98
N LYS A 2 -31.74 36.37 12.41
CA LYS A 2 -31.50 35.18 13.28
C LYS A 2 -31.01 33.92 12.54
N ALA A 3 -31.36 33.73 11.26
CA ALA A 3 -31.01 32.52 10.49
C ALA A 3 -29.50 32.36 10.19
N ASN A 4 -28.79 33.46 9.92
CA ASN A 4 -27.35 33.42 9.58
C ASN A 4 -26.46 32.87 10.71
N LYS A 5 -26.80 33.14 11.98
CA LYS A 5 -26.07 32.57 13.13
C LYS A 5 -26.36 31.07 13.34
N SER A 6 -27.52 30.58 12.89
CA SER A 6 -27.89 29.16 12.95
C SER A 6 -27.16 28.34 11.89
N LEU A 7 -27.07 28.85 10.66
CA LEU A 7 -26.31 28.23 9.57
C LEU A 7 -24.84 28.00 9.96
N LEU A 8 -24.17 29.00 10.51
CA LEU A 8 -22.77 28.92 10.96
C LEU A 8 -22.52 27.82 12.01
N ARG A 9 -23.51 27.51 12.85
CA ARG A 9 -23.39 26.56 13.97
C ARG A 9 -23.80 25.12 13.61
N LYS A 10 -24.47 24.93 12.46
CA LYS A 10 -25.02 23.66 11.99
C LYS A 10 -24.44 23.17 10.66
N SER A 11 -23.57 23.95 10.01
CA SER A 11 -23.05 23.69 8.66
C SER A 11 -21.69 22.98 8.62
N HIS A 12 -21.25 22.34 9.70
CA HIS A 12 -19.90 21.75 9.80
C HIS A 12 -19.58 20.74 8.69
N PHE A 13 -20.58 20.02 8.16
CA PHE A 13 -20.42 19.06 7.06
C PHE A 13 -21.03 19.52 5.73
N LEU A 14 -21.50 20.76 5.64
CA LEU A 14 -22.22 21.30 4.48
C LEU A 14 -21.42 21.13 3.18
N GLY A 15 -20.15 21.56 3.20
CA GLY A 15 -19.26 21.45 2.05
C GLY A 15 -19.05 20.01 1.59
N THR A 16 -18.80 19.11 2.55
CA THR A 16 -18.62 17.68 2.28
C THR A 16 -19.89 17.02 1.73
N LYS A 17 -21.08 17.35 2.27
CA LYS A 17 -22.37 16.86 1.77
C LYS A 17 -22.61 17.26 0.31
N ILE A 18 -22.40 18.54 -0.03
CA ILE A 18 -22.53 19.04 -1.41
C ILE A 18 -21.54 18.33 -2.34
N ARG A 19 -20.28 18.20 -1.91
CA ARG A 19 -19.23 17.53 -2.69
C ARG A 19 -19.55 16.07 -2.97
N ASN A 20 -20.05 15.34 -1.97
CA ASN A 20 -20.38 13.92 -2.10
C ASN A 20 -21.61 13.72 -3.00
N LEU A 21 -22.66 14.52 -2.87
CA LEU A 21 -23.80 14.51 -3.79
C LEU A 21 -23.36 14.78 -5.23
N ARG A 22 -22.52 15.80 -5.44
CA ARG A 22 -22.01 16.13 -6.78
C ARG A 22 -21.23 14.97 -7.39
N LYS A 23 -20.31 14.35 -6.64
CA LYS A 23 -19.50 13.23 -7.12
C LYS A 23 -20.32 11.96 -7.38
N ARG A 24 -21.28 11.64 -6.52
CA ARG A 24 -22.18 10.47 -6.69
C ARG A 24 -23.03 10.57 -7.95
N ASN A 25 -23.41 11.79 -8.32
CA ASN A 25 -24.14 12.07 -9.55
C ASN A 25 -23.22 12.33 -10.76
N HIS A 26 -21.92 12.05 -10.66
CA HIS A 26 -20.91 12.24 -11.72
C HIS A 26 -20.85 13.65 -12.31
N LEU A 27 -21.12 14.68 -11.50
CA LEU A 27 -21.11 16.08 -11.94
C LEU A 27 -19.74 16.74 -11.70
N THR A 28 -19.26 17.49 -12.69
CA THR A 28 -18.19 18.46 -12.48
C THR A 28 -18.71 19.68 -11.69
N MET A 29 -17.81 20.51 -11.16
CA MET A 29 -18.24 21.76 -10.52
C MET A 29 -18.90 22.70 -11.52
N ASP A 30 -18.49 22.64 -12.79
CA ASP A 30 -19.07 23.42 -13.89
C ASP A 30 -20.50 22.94 -14.20
N ASP A 31 -20.72 21.62 -14.23
CA ASP A 31 -22.05 21.04 -14.40
C ASP A 31 -23.00 21.47 -13.28
N LEU A 32 -22.53 21.44 -12.02
CA LEU A 32 -23.33 21.87 -10.88
C LEU A 32 -23.65 23.37 -10.95
N SER A 33 -22.64 24.21 -11.22
CA SER A 33 -22.84 25.67 -11.37
C SER A 33 -23.85 25.98 -12.47
N THR A 34 -23.72 25.34 -13.63
CA THR A 34 -24.64 25.50 -14.77
C THR A 34 -26.07 25.07 -14.43
N ARG A 35 -26.25 23.98 -13.68
CA ARG A 35 -27.58 23.55 -13.20
C ARG A 35 -28.18 24.54 -12.22
N CYS A 36 -27.38 25.10 -11.31
CA CYS A 36 -27.83 26.16 -10.40
C CYS A 36 -28.26 27.43 -11.14
N VAL A 37 -27.54 27.83 -12.20
CA VAL A 37 -27.91 28.98 -13.04
C VAL A 37 -29.28 28.80 -13.71
N ARG A 38 -29.63 27.57 -14.09
CA ARG A 38 -30.96 27.26 -14.66
C ARG A 38 -32.10 27.38 -13.64
N VAL A 39 -31.82 27.16 -12.36
CA VAL A 39 -32.79 27.29 -11.26
C VAL A 39 -32.93 28.75 -10.86
N SER A 40 -31.82 29.42 -10.56
CA SER A 40 -31.80 30.85 -10.24
C SER A 40 -30.46 31.48 -10.66
N PRO A 41 -30.45 32.35 -11.69
CA PRO A 41 -29.24 33.05 -12.09
C PRO A 41 -28.66 33.97 -11.00
N GLU A 42 -29.53 34.52 -10.14
CA GLU A 42 -29.13 35.49 -9.09
C GLU A 42 -28.40 34.81 -7.92
N TYR A 43 -28.85 33.63 -7.51
CA TYR A 43 -28.30 32.91 -6.36
C TYR A 43 -27.41 31.72 -6.76
N ALA A 44 -27.13 31.54 -8.05
CA ALA A 44 -26.23 30.50 -8.54
C ALA A 44 -24.79 30.74 -8.09
N PRO A 45 -24.13 29.75 -7.44
CA PRO A 45 -22.72 29.87 -7.11
C PRO A 45 -21.84 29.69 -8.35
N SER A 46 -20.81 30.54 -8.48
CA SER A 46 -19.76 30.33 -9.48
C SER A 46 -18.94 29.08 -9.15
N VAL A 47 -18.23 28.53 -10.13
CA VAL A 47 -17.33 27.37 -9.96
C VAL A 47 -16.29 27.61 -8.86
N SER A 48 -15.71 28.82 -8.78
CA SER A 48 -14.75 29.18 -7.75
C SER A 48 -15.39 29.27 -6.36
N TYR A 49 -16.63 29.76 -6.27
CA TYR A 49 -17.37 29.85 -5.02
C TYR A 49 -17.82 28.47 -4.52
N LEU A 50 -18.33 27.61 -5.41
CA LEU A 50 -18.60 26.19 -5.11
C LEU A 50 -17.36 25.48 -4.56
N SER A 51 -16.20 25.69 -5.18
CA SER A 51 -14.93 25.13 -4.68
C SER A 51 -14.58 25.60 -3.26
N MET A 52 -14.90 26.84 -2.90
CA MET A 52 -14.68 27.35 -1.54
C MET A 52 -15.68 26.76 -0.54
N ILE A 53 -16.95 26.58 -0.94
CA ILE A 53 -17.99 25.94 -0.12
C ILE A 53 -17.62 24.47 0.15
N GLU A 54 -17.28 23.70 -0.90
CA GLU A 54 -16.93 22.27 -0.78
C GLU A 54 -15.68 22.01 0.08
N ARG A 55 -14.84 23.02 0.28
CA ARG A 55 -13.64 22.96 1.14
C ARG A 55 -13.87 23.52 2.54
N GLY A 56 -15.11 23.89 2.88
CA GLY A 56 -15.46 24.50 4.15
C GLY A 56 -14.86 25.90 4.37
N LYS A 57 -14.35 26.56 3.31
CA LYS A 57 -13.75 27.90 3.38
C LYS A 57 -14.79 29.03 3.35
N ARG A 58 -15.96 28.76 2.79
CA ARG A 58 -17.08 29.69 2.70
C ARG A 58 -18.39 29.00 3.06
N VAL A 59 -19.28 29.73 3.70
CA VAL A 59 -20.65 29.30 3.98
C VAL A 59 -21.56 30.01 2.98
N PRO A 60 -22.39 29.29 2.19
CA PRO A 60 -23.34 29.90 1.27
C PRO A 60 -24.44 30.67 2.02
N SER A 61 -25.12 31.58 1.32
CA SER A 61 -26.36 32.16 1.84
C SER A 61 -27.49 31.11 1.84
N VAL A 62 -28.59 31.39 2.54
CA VAL A 62 -29.76 30.49 2.58
C VAL A 62 -30.30 30.28 1.17
N GLU A 63 -30.45 31.37 0.42
CA GLU A 63 -31.03 31.40 -0.92
C GLU A 63 -30.17 30.59 -1.91
N MET A 64 -28.85 30.71 -1.81
CA MET A 64 -27.92 29.90 -2.60
C MET A 64 -28.00 28.41 -2.23
N LEU A 65 -28.16 28.11 -0.95
CA LEU A 65 -28.28 26.72 -0.51
C LEU A 65 -29.62 26.10 -0.94
N GLU A 66 -30.70 26.88 -0.98
CA GLU A 66 -31.99 26.46 -1.54
C GLU A 66 -31.87 26.08 -3.02
N VAL A 67 -31.13 26.86 -3.81
CA VAL A 67 -30.86 26.54 -5.22
C VAL A 67 -30.10 25.20 -5.34
N ILE A 68 -29.07 24.99 -4.53
CA ILE A 68 -28.31 23.73 -4.52
C ILE A 68 -29.21 22.56 -4.09
N ALA A 69 -30.07 22.79 -3.09
CA ALA A 69 -31.00 21.80 -2.57
C ALA A 69 -32.04 21.39 -3.62
N GLU A 70 -32.55 22.34 -4.40
CA GLU A 70 -33.45 22.10 -5.53
C GLU A 70 -32.78 21.28 -6.63
N VAL A 71 -31.53 21.61 -7.01
CA VAL A 71 -30.77 20.83 -8.02
C VAL A 71 -30.60 19.37 -7.60
N PHE A 72 -30.40 19.11 -6.31
CA PHE A 72 -30.24 17.75 -5.76
C PHE A 72 -31.54 17.11 -5.26
N GLN A 73 -32.68 17.81 -5.34
CA GLN A 73 -33.97 17.34 -4.83
C GLN A 73 -33.88 16.88 -3.36
N LYS A 74 -33.25 17.69 -2.51
CA LYS A 74 -33.11 17.47 -1.07
C LYS A 74 -33.76 18.63 -0.31
N PRO A 75 -34.36 18.39 0.87
CA PRO A 75 -34.83 19.49 1.70
C PRO A 75 -33.64 20.30 2.24
N LEU A 76 -33.83 21.61 2.44
CA LEU A 76 -32.80 22.52 2.94
C LEU A 76 -32.17 21.99 4.24
N ASP A 77 -33.01 21.50 5.16
CA ASP A 77 -32.58 20.99 6.47
C ASP A 77 -31.64 19.78 6.35
N TRP A 78 -31.70 18.97 5.29
CA TRP A 78 -30.77 17.85 5.09
C TRP A 78 -29.30 18.32 5.04
N PHE A 79 -29.05 19.53 4.53
CA PHE A 79 -27.72 20.14 4.50
C PHE A 79 -27.28 20.72 5.85
N LEU A 80 -28.23 20.96 6.76
CA LEU A 80 -28.06 21.63 8.05
C LEU A 80 -28.19 20.66 9.24
N ASP A 81 -28.71 19.46 9.02
CA ASP A 81 -28.86 18.47 10.08
C ASP A 81 -27.51 17.83 10.43
N GLY A 82 -27.22 17.83 11.73
CA GLY A 82 -26.05 17.18 12.33
C GLY A 82 -26.23 15.68 12.55
N GLU A 83 -27.36 15.09 12.11
CA GLU A 83 -27.54 13.64 12.17
C GLU A 83 -26.68 12.97 11.10
N GLU A 84 -25.68 12.24 11.58
CA GLU A 84 -24.70 11.53 10.80
C GLU A 84 -25.33 10.32 10.09
N GLN A 85 -25.79 10.50 8.85
CA GLN A 85 -25.70 9.38 7.92
C GLN A 85 -24.22 9.23 7.54
N GLN A 86 -23.45 8.49 8.35
CA GLN A 86 -21.99 8.33 8.22
C GLN A 86 -21.57 7.90 6.81
N GLU A 87 -22.40 7.10 6.12
CA GLU A 87 -22.15 6.65 4.73
C GLU A 87 -22.09 7.81 3.72
N ASP A 88 -22.77 8.92 4.00
CA ASP A 88 -22.89 10.07 3.09
C ASP A 88 -21.76 11.09 3.24
N ILE A 89 -20.97 11.00 4.31
CA ILE A 89 -19.90 11.95 4.65
C ILE A 89 -18.53 11.38 4.25
N ILE A 90 -18.37 10.05 4.22
CA ILE A 90 -17.12 9.40 3.79
C ILE A 90 -16.88 9.72 2.31
N PRO A 91 -15.77 10.40 1.95
CA PRO A 91 -15.46 10.67 0.56
C PRO A 91 -15.32 9.36 -0.21
N ASN A 92 -16.11 9.16 -1.26
CA ASN A 92 -15.89 8.04 -2.17
C ASN A 92 -14.53 8.25 -2.86
N LYS A 93 -13.51 7.50 -2.43
CA LYS A 93 -12.15 7.55 -2.99
C LYS A 93 -12.06 6.96 -4.40
N GLY A 94 -13.18 6.48 -4.97
CA GLY A 94 -13.17 5.66 -6.17
C GLY A 94 -12.48 4.32 -5.89
N SER A 95 -12.25 3.53 -6.93
CA SER A 95 -11.56 2.22 -6.86
C SER A 95 -10.06 2.29 -6.49
N ARG A 96 -9.57 3.45 -6.05
CA ARG A 96 -8.18 3.66 -5.62
C ARG A 96 -8.04 3.11 -4.21
N GLY A 97 -7.47 1.90 -4.08
CA GLY A 97 -7.36 1.19 -2.81
C GLY A 97 -6.57 1.93 -1.73
N GLY A 98 -6.58 1.33 -0.54
CA GLY A 98 -6.04 1.91 0.69
C GLY A 98 -7.11 2.06 1.77
N ILE A 99 -6.73 2.55 2.96
CA ILE A 99 -7.67 2.76 4.08
C ILE A 99 -8.67 3.87 3.70
N HIS A 100 -9.96 3.66 4.00
CA HIS A 100 -10.98 4.69 3.87
C HIS A 100 -10.54 5.95 4.63
N GLY A 101 -10.51 7.08 3.94
CA GLY A 101 -10.17 8.35 4.59
C GLY A 101 -11.33 8.79 5.48
N MET A 102 -11.03 9.45 6.59
CA MET A 102 -12.05 10.19 7.33
C MET A 102 -12.34 11.53 6.64
N PRO A 103 -13.58 12.02 6.69
CA PRO A 103 -13.86 13.41 6.33
C PRO A 103 -13.10 14.35 7.28
N LEU A 104 -12.45 15.36 6.72
CA LEU A 104 -11.68 16.35 7.47
C LEU A 104 -12.56 17.58 7.72
N GLU A 105 -13.50 17.44 8.66
CA GLU A 105 -14.46 18.49 9.00
C GLU A 105 -14.55 18.72 10.53
N PRO A 106 -14.71 19.98 10.99
CA PRO A 106 -14.72 21.21 10.21
C PRO A 106 -13.36 21.50 9.55
N GLY A 107 -13.36 21.80 8.25
CA GLY A 107 -12.13 21.89 7.44
C GLY A 107 -11.06 22.87 7.95
N PHE A 108 -11.44 23.90 8.73
CA PHE A 108 -10.48 24.83 9.32
C PHE A 108 -9.54 24.17 10.34
N LEU A 109 -9.99 23.13 11.07
CA LEU A 109 -9.17 22.36 12.02
C LEU A 109 -8.09 21.52 11.32
N PHE A 110 -8.28 21.23 10.04
CA PHE A 110 -7.36 20.46 9.21
C PHE A 110 -6.56 21.35 8.25
N SER A 111 -6.44 22.65 8.56
CA SER A 111 -5.57 23.56 7.84
C SER A 111 -4.10 23.15 7.99
N PRO A 112 -3.23 23.43 7.00
CA PRO A 112 -1.81 23.13 7.09
C PRO A 112 -1.15 23.67 8.36
N ASP A 113 -1.53 24.88 8.80
CA ASP A 113 -0.95 25.52 9.99
C ASP A 113 -1.29 24.77 11.27
N ILE A 114 -2.55 24.31 11.43
CA ILE A 114 -2.95 23.53 12.60
C ILE A 114 -2.33 22.12 12.56
N LEU A 115 -2.32 21.48 11.38
CA LEU A 115 -1.73 20.14 11.23
C LEU A 115 -0.22 20.14 11.48
N GLN A 116 0.51 21.19 11.09
CA GLN A 116 1.94 21.34 11.38
C GLN A 116 2.25 21.40 12.88
N ILE A 117 1.29 21.83 13.71
CA ILE A 117 1.43 21.89 15.17
C ILE A 117 0.90 20.60 15.83
N ALA A 118 -0.28 20.13 15.41
CA ALA A 118 -0.96 18.99 16.03
C ALA A 118 -0.30 17.64 15.70
N LEU A 119 0.26 17.46 14.50
CA LEU A 119 0.86 16.18 14.10
C LEU A 119 2.11 15.84 14.92
N PRO A 120 3.11 16.74 15.12
CA PRO A 120 4.26 16.44 15.97
C PRO A 120 3.85 16.08 17.40
N GLU A 121 2.87 16.79 17.98
CA GLU A 121 2.35 16.51 19.31
C GLU A 121 1.71 15.11 19.40
N MET A 122 0.84 14.77 18.44
CA MET A 122 0.23 13.44 18.36
C MET A 122 1.28 12.33 18.20
N LEU A 123 2.33 12.55 17.40
CA LEU A 123 3.40 11.57 17.18
C LEU A 123 4.23 11.36 18.44
N SER A 124 4.53 12.43 19.17
CA SER A 124 5.18 12.37 20.50
C SER A 124 4.33 11.58 21.51
N GLN A 125 3.04 11.92 21.64
CA GLN A 125 2.11 11.24 22.57
C GLN A 125 1.92 9.75 22.26
N THR A 126 2.01 9.37 20.99
CA THR A 126 1.87 7.96 20.57
C THR A 126 3.19 7.19 20.58
N GLY A 127 4.32 7.88 20.77
CA GLY A 127 5.66 7.30 20.66
C GLY A 127 6.02 6.88 19.24
N THR A 128 5.47 7.56 18.23
CA THR A 128 5.74 7.28 16.81
C THR A 128 6.96 8.06 16.35
N SER A 129 8.01 7.37 15.90
CA SER A 129 9.24 8.01 15.41
C SER A 129 9.06 8.72 14.06
N SER A 130 9.94 9.69 13.72
CA SER A 130 9.98 10.36 12.40
C SER A 130 9.96 9.35 11.25
N ARG A 131 10.74 8.28 11.38
CA ARG A 131 10.90 7.23 10.37
C ARG A 131 9.61 6.44 10.17
N GLN A 132 8.97 6.02 11.26
CA GLN A 132 7.70 5.30 11.19
C GLN A 132 6.63 6.18 10.54
N PHE A 133 6.57 7.46 10.92
CA PHE A 133 5.67 8.42 10.29
C PHE A 133 5.95 8.61 8.80
N ALA A 134 7.22 8.76 8.40
CA ALA A 134 7.61 8.86 7.00
C ALA A 134 7.18 7.62 6.19
N GLN A 135 7.35 6.41 6.74
CA GLN A 135 6.90 5.18 6.11
C GLN A 135 5.38 5.13 5.93
N LEU A 136 4.61 5.66 6.89
CA LEU A 136 3.15 5.78 6.77
C LEU A 136 2.76 6.76 5.65
N LEU A 137 3.42 7.91 5.57
CA LEU A 137 3.20 8.90 4.52
C LEU A 137 3.52 8.33 3.13
N ILE A 138 4.67 7.69 2.97
CA ILE A 138 5.10 7.05 1.72
C ILE A 138 4.10 5.97 1.31
N ARG A 139 3.66 5.12 2.26
CA ARG A 139 2.66 4.09 1.97
C ARG A 139 1.33 4.69 1.51
N ALA A 140 0.83 5.72 2.21
CA ALA A 140 -0.40 6.41 1.81
C ALA A 140 -0.25 7.03 0.42
N HIS A 141 0.92 7.58 0.10
CA HIS A 141 1.24 8.12 -1.22
C HIS A 141 1.25 7.03 -2.31
N GLN A 142 1.87 5.89 -2.04
CA GLN A 142 1.89 4.71 -2.93
C GLN A 142 0.50 4.14 -3.19
N GLU A 143 -0.32 3.99 -2.15
CA GLU A 143 -1.70 3.52 -2.24
C GLU A 143 -2.54 4.51 -3.08
N HIS A 144 -2.41 5.81 -2.82
CA HIS A 144 -3.12 6.86 -3.57
C HIS A 144 -2.84 6.83 -5.08
N HIS A 145 -1.58 6.59 -5.45
CA HIS A 145 -1.14 6.52 -6.85
C HIS A 145 -1.18 5.11 -7.43
N GLN A 146 -1.67 4.10 -6.69
CA GLN A 146 -1.66 2.70 -7.12
C GLN A 146 -0.28 2.22 -7.62
N ASN A 147 0.79 2.63 -6.92
CA ASN A 147 2.18 2.36 -7.31
C ASN A 147 2.57 2.84 -8.73
N HIS A 148 1.84 3.79 -9.30
CA HIS A 148 2.10 4.31 -10.64
C HIS A 148 2.88 5.63 -10.60
N PHE A 149 4.15 5.59 -10.99
CA PHE A 149 5.06 6.76 -11.00
C PHE A 149 5.77 6.93 -12.36
N PRO A 150 5.08 7.46 -13.39
CA PRO A 150 5.61 7.56 -14.76
C PRO A 150 6.96 8.24 -14.90
N GLU A 151 7.23 9.26 -14.08
CA GLU A 151 8.48 10.02 -14.14
C GLU A 151 9.67 9.18 -13.67
N LEU A 152 9.51 8.41 -12.58
CA LEU A 152 10.54 7.48 -12.08
C LEU A 152 10.77 6.32 -13.06
N GLU A 153 9.69 5.82 -13.67
CA GLU A 153 9.76 4.81 -14.74
C GLU A 153 10.57 5.33 -15.93
N ARG A 154 10.25 6.53 -16.41
CA ARG A 154 10.92 7.13 -17.56
C ARG A 154 12.40 7.35 -17.27
N ALA A 155 12.73 7.91 -16.11
CA ALA A 155 14.12 8.10 -15.70
C ALA A 155 14.90 6.78 -15.67
N ALA A 156 14.33 5.71 -15.12
CA ALA A 156 14.98 4.40 -15.09
C ALA A 156 15.13 3.79 -16.49
N GLU A 157 14.12 3.93 -17.35
CA GLU A 157 14.13 3.43 -18.72
C GLU A 157 15.12 4.18 -19.63
N GLU A 158 15.31 5.49 -19.42
CA GLU A 158 16.32 6.30 -20.12
C GLU A 158 17.74 5.86 -19.76
N ILE A 159 17.99 5.52 -18.50
CA ILE A 159 19.30 5.05 -18.03
C ILE A 159 19.56 3.59 -18.44
N GLY A 160 18.58 2.70 -18.25
CA GLY A 160 18.71 1.27 -18.55
C GLY A 160 18.48 0.91 -20.01
N LEU A 161 17.97 1.85 -20.82
CA LEU A 161 17.55 1.64 -22.21
C LEU A 161 16.57 0.46 -22.36
N LYS A 162 15.72 0.25 -21.35
CA LYS A 162 14.74 -0.85 -21.27
C LYS A 162 15.36 -2.25 -21.44
N ARG A 163 16.67 -2.41 -21.21
CA ARG A 163 17.34 -3.71 -21.28
C ARG A 163 16.98 -4.57 -20.07
N MET A 164 16.73 -5.85 -20.31
CA MET A 164 16.45 -6.84 -19.27
C MET A 164 16.82 -8.24 -19.80
N PRO A 165 17.59 -9.05 -19.06
CA PRO A 165 18.25 -8.72 -17.79
C PRO A 165 19.45 -7.77 -17.98
N LEU A 166 19.83 -7.05 -16.92
CA LEU A 166 21.10 -6.31 -16.84
C LEU A 166 22.10 -7.13 -16.03
N SER A 167 23.34 -7.25 -16.51
CA SER A 167 24.41 -7.92 -15.76
C SER A 167 24.96 -7.02 -14.63
N VAL A 168 25.80 -7.57 -13.75
CA VAL A 168 26.51 -6.75 -12.74
C VAL A 168 27.44 -5.77 -13.45
N GLU A 169 28.13 -6.20 -14.50
CA GLU A 169 29.04 -5.39 -15.31
C GLU A 169 28.29 -4.23 -16.00
N ASP A 170 27.10 -4.49 -16.55
CA ASP A 170 26.24 -3.43 -17.11
C ASP A 170 25.97 -2.35 -16.05
N LEU A 171 25.59 -2.75 -14.83
CA LEU A 171 25.28 -1.80 -13.75
C LEU A 171 26.52 -1.07 -13.23
N LEU A 172 27.67 -1.73 -13.17
CA LEU A 172 28.95 -1.07 -12.85
C LEU A 172 29.32 -0.02 -13.89
N GLN A 173 29.08 -0.31 -15.18
CA GLN A 173 29.27 0.66 -16.27
C GLN A 173 28.29 1.82 -16.17
N LEU A 174 27.01 1.54 -15.92
CA LEU A 174 25.99 2.58 -15.72
C LEU A 174 26.34 3.48 -14.53
N ALA A 175 26.75 2.91 -13.39
CA ALA A 175 27.20 3.67 -12.23
C ALA A 175 28.37 4.60 -12.57
N LYS A 176 29.39 4.09 -13.30
CA LYS A 176 30.52 4.90 -13.77
C LYS A 176 30.09 5.99 -14.75
N ALA A 177 29.16 5.71 -15.66
CA ALA A 177 28.61 6.69 -16.60
C ALA A 177 27.85 7.81 -15.88
N GLN A 178 27.21 7.48 -14.75
CA GLN A 178 26.64 8.47 -13.83
C GLN A 178 27.69 9.14 -12.94
N GLY A 179 28.99 8.94 -13.18
CA GLY A 179 30.08 9.57 -12.45
C GLY A 179 30.29 9.05 -11.03
N LEU A 180 29.85 7.83 -10.73
CA LEU A 180 30.10 7.17 -9.45
C LEU A 180 31.45 6.45 -9.43
N HIS A 181 32.20 6.64 -8.35
CA HIS A 181 33.46 5.95 -8.08
C HIS A 181 33.23 4.84 -7.07
N ILE A 182 33.39 3.59 -7.51
CA ILE A 182 33.12 2.42 -6.67
C ILE A 182 34.39 2.00 -5.94
N SER A 183 34.29 1.79 -4.64
CA SER A 183 35.33 1.18 -3.82
C SER A 183 34.74 0.11 -2.91
N TRP A 184 35.56 -0.86 -2.55
CA TRP A 184 35.13 -2.05 -1.82
C TRP A 184 35.65 -2.02 -0.39
N PHE A 185 34.84 -2.50 0.55
CA PHE A 185 35.24 -2.72 1.94
C PHE A 185 34.88 -4.15 2.38
N ASP A 186 35.44 -4.58 3.50
CA ASP A 186 35.18 -5.88 4.11
C ASP A 186 34.65 -5.67 5.52
N GLU A 187 33.41 -6.09 5.74
CA GLU A 187 32.80 -6.09 7.07
C GLU A 187 31.90 -7.32 7.19
N ALA A 188 32.10 -8.07 8.27
CA ALA A 188 31.35 -9.30 8.53
C ALA A 188 29.95 -8.98 9.09
N PRO A 189 28.98 -9.90 8.96
CA PRO A 189 27.71 -9.79 9.67
C PRO A 189 27.92 -9.61 11.17
N ALA A 190 27.17 -8.69 11.79
CA ALA A 190 27.11 -8.49 13.23
C ALA A 190 25.70 -8.77 13.75
N GLU A 191 25.59 -9.38 14.92
CA GLU A 191 24.30 -9.58 15.58
C GLU A 191 23.84 -8.26 16.23
N VAL A 192 22.62 -7.83 15.91
CA VAL A 192 22.05 -6.58 16.40
C VAL A 192 20.65 -6.85 16.97
N LEU A 193 20.36 -6.24 18.12
CA LEU A 193 19.02 -6.19 18.69
C LEU A 193 18.16 -5.22 17.87
N ASP A 194 17.03 -5.70 17.36
CA ASP A 194 16.10 -4.86 16.63
C ASP A 194 15.11 -4.10 17.55
N GLU A 195 14.27 -3.24 16.96
CA GLU A 195 13.26 -2.44 17.68
C GLU A 195 12.25 -3.27 18.50
N LEU A 196 12.12 -4.57 18.24
CA LEU A 196 11.25 -5.50 18.94
C LEU A 196 12.00 -6.33 20.00
N GLY A 197 13.28 -6.03 20.24
CA GLY A 197 14.14 -6.79 21.16
C GLY A 197 14.57 -8.15 20.61
N VAL A 198 14.40 -8.38 19.30
CA VAL A 198 14.75 -9.64 18.65
C VAL A 198 16.17 -9.53 18.10
N ARG A 199 17.02 -10.50 18.44
CA ARG A 199 18.36 -10.59 17.87
C ARG A 199 18.27 -11.02 16.41
N SER A 200 18.90 -10.25 15.52
CA SER A 200 18.98 -10.57 14.11
C SER A 200 20.37 -10.27 13.58
N ASN A 201 20.83 -11.06 12.62
CA ASN A 201 22.09 -10.78 11.94
C ASN A 201 21.89 -9.56 11.03
N ASN A 202 22.86 -8.65 11.04
CA ASN A 202 22.87 -7.47 10.21
C ASN A 202 24.19 -7.34 9.45
N VAL A 203 24.12 -7.00 8.17
CA VAL A 203 25.26 -6.83 7.28
C VAL A 203 25.19 -5.45 6.68
N PRO A 204 26.15 -4.55 6.95
CA PRO A 204 26.28 -3.32 6.18
C PRO A 204 26.67 -3.68 4.75
N THR A 205 25.83 -3.28 3.79
CA THR A 205 26.02 -3.68 2.38
C THR A 205 26.65 -2.58 1.56
N SER A 206 26.22 -1.34 1.75
CA SER A 206 26.76 -0.21 1.01
C SER A 206 26.44 1.12 1.65
N TRP A 207 27.23 2.13 1.34
CA TRP A 207 26.86 3.52 1.62
C TRP A 207 27.42 4.45 0.54
N PHE A 208 26.80 5.62 0.46
CA PHE A 208 27.20 6.67 -0.44
C PHE A 208 28.00 7.72 0.33
N GLU A 209 29.21 8.01 -0.13
CA GLU A 209 30.07 9.09 0.34
C GLU A 209 29.98 10.24 -0.66
N PRO A 210 29.23 11.31 -0.35
CA PRO A 210 29.12 12.45 -1.23
C PRO A 210 30.48 13.05 -1.60
N PRO A 211 30.65 13.57 -2.82
CA PRO A 211 29.61 13.71 -3.85
C PRO A 211 29.56 12.55 -4.86
N LYS A 212 30.47 11.57 -4.84
CA LYS A 212 30.59 10.59 -5.95
C LYS A 212 31.06 9.20 -5.54
N ALA A 213 31.44 8.96 -4.28
CA ALA A 213 32.01 7.69 -3.88
C ALA A 213 30.91 6.72 -3.42
N LEU A 214 30.93 5.51 -3.96
CA LEU A 214 30.07 4.41 -3.56
C LEU A 214 30.93 3.32 -2.91
N LYS A 215 30.64 3.02 -1.64
CA LYS A 215 31.29 1.97 -0.88
C LYS A 215 30.42 0.73 -0.91
N LEU A 216 30.95 -0.39 -1.37
CA LEU A 216 30.24 -1.67 -1.46
C LEU A 216 30.96 -2.75 -0.64
N ASN A 217 30.21 -3.54 0.11
CA ASN A 217 30.76 -4.68 0.83
C ASN A 217 31.17 -5.76 -0.18
N ARG A 218 32.40 -6.27 -0.09
CA ARG A 218 32.90 -7.32 -1.01
C ARG A 218 32.08 -8.61 -0.94
N LEU A 219 31.41 -8.87 0.20
CA LEU A 219 30.46 -9.97 0.33
C LEU A 219 29.38 -9.97 -0.76
N LEU A 220 28.96 -8.80 -1.25
CA LEU A 220 27.94 -8.67 -2.30
C LEU A 220 28.33 -9.37 -3.61
N GLN A 221 29.61 -9.58 -3.88
CA GLN A 221 30.08 -10.26 -5.10
C GLN A 221 29.62 -11.73 -5.17
N GLN A 222 29.35 -12.35 -4.02
CA GLN A 222 28.82 -13.71 -3.93
C GLN A 222 27.29 -13.76 -4.16
N PHE A 223 26.61 -12.60 -4.16
CA PHE A 223 25.17 -12.47 -4.24
C PHE A 223 24.78 -11.51 -5.37
N PRO A 224 24.90 -11.93 -6.64
CA PRO A 224 24.77 -11.04 -7.80
C PRO A 224 23.42 -10.33 -7.84
N THR A 225 22.32 -11.01 -7.52
CA THR A 225 20.97 -10.38 -7.50
C THR A 225 20.87 -9.25 -6.46
N ARG A 226 21.55 -9.38 -5.31
CA ARG A 226 21.62 -8.31 -4.30
C ARG A 226 22.54 -7.19 -4.75
N LEU A 227 23.71 -7.51 -5.29
CA LEU A 227 24.64 -6.51 -5.83
C LEU A 227 23.99 -5.67 -6.95
N LYS A 228 23.25 -6.31 -7.86
CA LYS A 228 22.47 -5.62 -8.90
C LYS A 228 21.48 -4.61 -8.28
N TYR A 229 20.75 -5.02 -7.24
CA TYR A 229 19.82 -4.14 -6.54
C TYR A 229 20.53 -2.97 -5.85
N GLU A 230 21.62 -3.22 -5.12
CA GLU A 230 22.42 -2.17 -4.46
C GLU A 230 22.90 -1.11 -5.47
N LEU A 231 23.52 -1.56 -6.57
CA LEU A 231 23.98 -0.67 -7.64
C LEU A 231 22.84 0.14 -8.23
N ALA A 232 21.70 -0.50 -8.54
CA ALA A 232 20.54 0.16 -9.11
C ALA A 232 19.95 1.24 -8.18
N VAL A 233 19.92 1.00 -6.86
CA VAL A 233 19.45 1.98 -5.86
C VAL A 233 20.41 3.17 -5.78
N HIS A 234 21.72 2.96 -5.90
CA HIS A 234 22.70 4.07 -5.92
C HIS A 234 22.72 4.84 -7.23
N ILE A 235 22.52 4.18 -8.37
CA ILE A 235 22.29 4.84 -9.65
C ILE A 235 21.04 5.73 -9.57
N GLY A 236 19.93 5.21 -9.02
CA GLY A 236 18.71 5.99 -8.83
C GLY A 236 18.92 7.23 -7.98
N HIS A 237 19.63 7.11 -6.85
CA HIS A 237 19.96 8.27 -6.01
C HIS A 237 20.79 9.31 -6.77
N ALA A 238 21.80 8.86 -7.53
CA ALA A 238 22.67 9.75 -8.29
C ALA A 238 21.92 10.51 -9.41
N VAL A 239 20.97 9.84 -10.05
CA VAL A 239 20.16 10.40 -11.15
C VAL A 239 19.09 11.36 -10.61
N LEU A 240 18.41 11.01 -9.51
CA LEU A 240 17.25 11.75 -9.01
C LEU A 240 17.60 12.88 -8.05
N HIS A 241 18.75 12.80 -7.36
CA HIS A 241 19.06 13.69 -6.22
C HIS A 241 20.42 14.40 -6.33
N ASN A 242 20.94 14.55 -7.55
CA ASN A 242 22.15 15.34 -7.88
C ASN A 242 23.43 14.97 -7.12
N LYS A 243 23.51 13.77 -6.53
CA LYS A 243 24.70 13.23 -5.83
C LYS A 243 25.18 14.03 -4.60
N ASP A 244 24.59 15.19 -4.33
CA ASP A 244 24.94 16.06 -3.20
C ASP A 244 24.13 15.73 -1.94
N GLY A 245 23.07 14.90 -2.06
CA GLY A 245 22.24 14.47 -0.94
C GLY A 245 22.90 13.36 -0.11
N VAL A 246 22.90 13.53 1.21
CA VAL A 246 23.18 12.43 2.16
C VAL A 246 22.17 11.32 1.92
N LYS A 247 22.69 10.12 1.64
CA LYS A 247 21.89 8.89 1.49
C LYS A 247 22.09 8.03 2.73
N SER A 248 21.02 7.41 3.20
CA SER A 248 21.10 6.43 4.27
C SER A 248 22.02 5.27 3.86
N ALA A 249 22.91 4.86 4.76
CA ALA A 249 23.67 3.61 4.59
C ALA A 249 22.69 2.43 4.45
N MET A 250 22.95 1.55 3.50
CA MET A 250 22.17 0.34 3.27
C MET A 250 22.74 -0.80 4.10
N SER A 251 21.82 -1.51 4.76
CA SER A 251 22.12 -2.70 5.55
C SER A 251 21.07 -3.78 5.29
N VAL A 252 21.49 -5.05 5.43
CA VAL A 252 20.63 -6.22 5.35
C VAL A 252 20.59 -6.90 6.70
N GLY A 253 19.42 -6.87 7.33
CA GLY A 253 19.15 -7.57 8.57
C GLY A 253 17.76 -7.23 9.07
N GLY A 254 17.35 -7.87 10.16
CA GLY A 254 16.10 -7.57 10.87
C GLY A 254 16.15 -6.21 11.55
N ALA A 255 17.30 -5.77 12.05
CA ALA A 255 17.49 -4.44 12.64
C ALA A 255 17.70 -3.37 11.55
N HIS A 256 16.85 -2.35 11.50
CA HIS A 256 17.16 -1.11 10.80
C HIS A 256 18.11 -0.29 11.69
N ASN A 257 19.23 0.18 11.14
CA ASN A 257 20.26 1.04 11.76
C ASN A 257 20.01 1.40 13.24
N ALA A 258 20.54 0.58 14.16
CA ALA A 258 20.52 0.82 15.60
C ALA A 258 21.41 2.01 16.07
N GLY A 259 21.75 2.92 15.14
CA GLY A 259 22.70 4.02 15.37
C GLY A 259 22.12 5.42 15.22
N ALA A 260 20.88 5.59 14.74
CA ALA A 260 20.22 6.89 14.81
C ALA A 260 19.59 7.02 16.19
N MET A 261 20.08 7.97 17.00
CA MET A 261 19.39 8.37 18.23
C MET A 261 17.91 8.59 17.90
N VAL A 262 17.02 7.90 18.61
CA VAL A 262 15.59 8.22 18.56
C VAL A 262 15.44 9.61 19.14
N THR A 263 15.45 10.62 18.29
CA THR A 263 15.13 11.97 18.72
C THR A 263 13.62 12.01 18.91
N ASP A 264 13.16 12.44 20.08
CA ASP A 264 11.73 12.60 20.41
C ASP A 264 11.00 13.61 19.51
N ARG A 265 11.71 14.28 18.59
CA ARG A 265 11.17 15.27 17.66
C ARG A 265 11.23 14.74 16.23
N VAL A 266 10.09 14.87 15.56
CA VAL A 266 9.97 14.59 14.12
C VAL A 266 10.76 15.60 13.33
N SER A 267 11.80 15.14 12.61
CA SER A 267 12.60 16.00 11.73
C SER A 267 12.09 15.95 10.28
N PRO A 268 11.85 17.10 9.61
CA PRO A 268 11.57 17.13 8.18
C PRO A 268 12.66 16.49 7.31
N GLU A 269 13.92 16.52 7.79
CA GLU A 269 15.05 15.92 7.08
C GLU A 269 14.93 14.39 7.03
N ASP A 270 14.54 13.74 8.12
CA ASP A 270 14.31 12.29 8.16
C ASP A 270 13.22 11.86 7.17
N ILE A 271 12.16 12.66 7.07
CA ILE A 271 11.06 12.42 6.13
C ILE A 271 11.57 12.55 4.69
N LEU A 272 12.38 13.59 4.40
CA LEU A 272 12.98 13.79 3.08
C LEU A 272 13.95 12.65 2.72
N HIS A 273 14.77 12.17 3.67
CA HIS A 273 15.65 11.04 3.45
C HIS A 273 14.87 9.76 3.16
N ALA A 274 13.82 9.46 3.93
CA ALA A 274 12.95 8.32 3.69
C ALA A 274 12.25 8.40 2.32
N TRP A 275 11.83 9.60 1.90
CA TRP A 275 11.25 9.83 0.58
C TRP A 275 12.25 9.56 -0.55
N ARG A 276 13.48 10.07 -0.44
CA ARG A 276 14.56 9.81 -1.41
C ARG A 276 14.94 8.34 -1.49
N ASP A 277 14.97 7.64 -0.35
CA ASP A 277 15.22 6.20 -0.29
C ASP A 277 14.10 5.42 -1.01
N PHE A 278 12.84 5.86 -0.88
CA PHE A 278 11.71 5.31 -1.63
C PHE A 278 11.88 5.55 -3.14
N GLU A 279 12.13 6.78 -3.59
CA GLU A 279 12.28 7.11 -5.01
C GLU A 279 13.43 6.31 -5.66
N SER A 280 14.57 6.23 -4.97
CA SER A 280 15.73 5.46 -5.41
C SER A 280 15.45 3.95 -5.48
N SER A 281 14.69 3.43 -4.53
CA SER A 281 14.26 2.02 -4.49
C SER A 281 13.27 1.69 -5.61
N PHE A 282 12.29 2.57 -5.85
CA PHE A 282 11.34 2.42 -6.96
C PHE A 282 12.07 2.47 -8.31
N PHE A 283 12.95 3.45 -8.50
CA PHE A 283 13.82 3.56 -9.66
C PHE A 283 14.62 2.29 -9.89
N ALA A 284 15.22 1.71 -8.84
CA ALA A 284 16.00 0.48 -8.96
C ALA A 284 15.16 -0.70 -9.49
N GLY A 285 13.92 -0.83 -9.00
CA GLY A 285 12.97 -1.82 -9.51
C GLY A 285 12.62 -1.58 -10.98
N ALA A 286 12.41 -0.32 -11.39
CA ALA A 286 12.15 0.04 -12.78
C ALA A 286 13.37 -0.14 -13.70
N LEU A 287 14.59 0.06 -13.20
CA LEU A 287 15.83 -0.13 -13.95
C LEU A 287 16.09 -1.62 -14.21
N LEU A 288 15.97 -2.45 -13.17
CA LEU A 288 16.22 -3.90 -13.26
C LEU A 288 15.08 -4.65 -13.95
N CYS A 289 13.85 -4.14 -13.83
CA CYS A 289 12.65 -4.72 -14.40
C CYS A 289 11.83 -3.62 -15.11
N PRO A 290 12.26 -3.16 -16.30
CA PRO A 290 11.57 -2.12 -17.06
C PRO A 290 10.12 -2.51 -17.36
N LYS A 291 9.21 -1.53 -17.37
CA LYS A 291 7.76 -1.81 -17.28
C LYS A 291 7.26 -2.74 -18.38
N VAL A 292 7.58 -2.44 -19.64
CA VAL A 292 7.08 -3.22 -20.79
C VAL A 292 7.76 -4.60 -20.89
N PRO A 293 9.11 -4.71 -20.90
CA PRO A 293 9.79 -6.01 -20.93
C PRO A 293 9.40 -6.93 -19.77
N PHE A 294 9.33 -6.40 -18.55
CA PHE A 294 9.00 -7.22 -17.38
C PHE A 294 7.54 -7.66 -17.38
N ARG A 295 6.60 -6.79 -17.79
CA ARG A 295 5.21 -7.20 -17.98
C ARG A 295 5.07 -8.33 -19.02
N GLN A 296 5.76 -8.23 -20.16
CA GLN A 296 5.76 -9.30 -21.16
C GLN A 296 6.31 -10.61 -20.62
N LEU A 297 7.35 -10.57 -19.78
CA LEU A 297 7.86 -11.75 -19.09
C LEU A 297 6.79 -12.35 -18.18
N LEU A 298 6.14 -11.53 -17.34
CA LEU A 298 5.06 -11.98 -16.46
C LEU A 298 3.89 -12.59 -17.24
N ASP A 299 3.47 -11.96 -18.33
CA ASP A 299 2.37 -12.45 -19.18
C ASP A 299 2.73 -13.82 -19.80
N ARG A 300 3.96 -14.01 -20.29
CA ARG A 300 4.39 -15.30 -20.88
C ARG A 300 4.44 -16.44 -19.85
N HIS A 301 4.68 -16.11 -18.59
CA HIS A 301 4.85 -17.07 -17.51
C HIS A 301 3.67 -17.11 -16.53
N GLY A 302 2.56 -16.43 -16.83
CA GLY A 302 1.35 -16.43 -16.00
C GLY A 302 1.56 -15.87 -14.57
N TYR A 303 2.38 -14.82 -14.45
CA TYR A 303 2.70 -14.14 -13.17
C TYR A 303 3.32 -15.03 -12.08
N GLU A 304 4.03 -16.10 -12.47
CA GLU A 304 4.78 -16.94 -11.54
C GLU A 304 5.93 -16.20 -10.85
N ILE A 305 6.13 -16.45 -9.55
CA ILE A 305 7.30 -15.93 -8.80
C ILE A 305 8.61 -16.35 -9.47
N SER A 306 8.68 -17.57 -10.03
CA SER A 306 9.88 -18.12 -10.69
C SER A 306 10.40 -17.26 -11.85
N SER A 307 9.58 -16.36 -12.41
CA SER A 307 9.98 -15.35 -13.40
C SER A 307 11.15 -14.48 -12.92
N HIS A 308 11.34 -14.33 -11.60
CA HIS A 308 12.48 -13.62 -11.03
C HIS A 308 13.84 -14.21 -11.47
N LYS A 309 13.90 -15.53 -11.74
CA LYS A 309 15.11 -16.21 -12.18
C LYS A 309 15.48 -15.80 -13.60
N LEU A 310 14.49 -15.66 -14.48
CA LEU A 310 14.67 -15.21 -15.87
C LEU A 310 15.03 -13.72 -15.96
N ALA A 311 14.47 -12.90 -15.06
CA ALA A 311 14.85 -11.51 -14.90
C ALA A 311 16.20 -11.32 -14.17
N GLU A 312 16.78 -12.40 -13.63
CA GLU A 312 18.02 -12.40 -12.84
C GLU A 312 18.01 -11.40 -11.67
N VAL A 313 16.88 -11.31 -10.97
CA VAL A 313 16.68 -10.49 -9.76
C VAL A 313 16.24 -11.36 -8.58
N SER A 314 16.23 -10.80 -7.38
CA SER A 314 15.67 -11.49 -6.22
C SER A 314 14.14 -11.61 -6.34
N ALA A 315 13.57 -12.64 -5.72
CA ALA A 315 12.11 -12.81 -5.66
C ALA A 315 11.42 -11.56 -5.08
N SER A 316 12.03 -10.89 -4.09
CA SER A 316 11.50 -9.66 -3.50
C SER A 316 11.36 -8.52 -4.52
N VAL A 317 12.39 -8.30 -5.36
CA VAL A 317 12.34 -7.27 -6.41
C VAL A 317 11.25 -7.60 -7.43
N ALA A 318 11.22 -8.84 -7.92
CA ALA A 318 10.22 -9.27 -8.90
C ALA A 318 8.78 -9.12 -8.36
N MET A 319 8.52 -9.61 -7.15
CA MET A 319 7.18 -9.58 -6.53
C MET A 319 6.71 -8.14 -6.23
N ARG A 320 7.60 -7.26 -5.73
CA ARG A 320 7.27 -5.83 -5.59
C ARG A 320 6.95 -5.21 -6.94
N ARG A 321 7.73 -5.57 -7.97
CA ARG A 321 7.55 -5.02 -9.31
C ARG A 321 6.26 -5.46 -9.98
N MET A 322 5.78 -6.70 -9.73
CA MET A 322 4.46 -7.17 -10.19
C MET A 322 3.35 -6.18 -9.83
N THR A 323 3.39 -5.61 -8.61
CA THR A 323 2.38 -4.65 -8.12
C THR A 323 2.36 -3.31 -8.86
N ALA A 324 3.40 -2.99 -9.63
CA ALA A 324 3.53 -1.71 -10.34
C ALA A 324 3.37 -1.86 -11.87
N VAL A 325 3.64 -3.06 -12.42
CA VAL A 325 3.58 -3.29 -13.88
C VAL A 325 2.33 -4.04 -14.34
N SER A 326 1.63 -4.73 -13.43
CA SER A 326 0.40 -5.45 -13.76
C SER A 326 -0.65 -4.49 -14.31
N SER A 327 -1.44 -4.97 -15.28
CA SER A 327 -2.63 -4.27 -15.76
C SER A 327 -3.75 -4.25 -14.73
N TYR A 328 -3.78 -5.23 -13.82
CA TYR A 328 -4.72 -5.31 -12.73
C TYR A 328 -4.20 -4.50 -11.53
N PRO A 329 -4.93 -3.51 -10.98
CA PRO A 329 -4.38 -2.61 -9.97
C PRO A 329 -4.55 -3.10 -8.52
N HIS A 330 -5.37 -4.13 -8.29
CA HIS A 330 -5.77 -4.53 -6.94
C HIS A 330 -4.79 -5.54 -6.31
N TRP A 331 -3.52 -5.13 -6.20
CA TRP A 331 -2.44 -5.93 -5.59
C TRP A 331 -2.12 -5.51 -4.15
N HIS A 332 -1.53 -6.43 -3.42
CA HIS A 332 -0.78 -6.16 -2.19
C HIS A 332 0.54 -6.94 -2.20
N TYR A 333 1.48 -6.48 -1.40
CA TYR A 333 2.77 -7.12 -1.18
C TYR A 333 3.19 -6.98 0.28
N PHE A 334 3.70 -8.06 0.86
CA PHE A 334 4.26 -8.12 2.20
C PHE A 334 5.63 -8.80 2.20
N ASP A 335 6.53 -8.26 3.02
CA ASP A 335 7.85 -8.81 3.34
C ASP A 335 7.93 -8.97 4.85
N ALA A 336 7.74 -10.20 5.33
CA ALA A 336 7.54 -10.51 6.74
C ALA A 336 8.72 -11.29 7.33
N TYR A 337 9.25 -10.80 8.44
CA TYR A 337 10.26 -11.47 9.27
C TYR A 337 9.60 -12.02 10.54
N THR A 338 10.10 -13.14 11.03
CA THR A 338 9.70 -13.70 12.33
C THR A 338 10.52 -13.13 13.49
N PRO A 339 9.91 -12.90 14.66
CA PRO A 339 8.48 -12.92 14.96
C PRO A 339 7.79 -11.59 14.60
N GLY A 340 6.72 -11.65 13.80
CA GLY A 340 5.75 -10.56 13.69
C GLY A 340 6.29 -9.21 13.20
N LYS A 341 7.24 -9.18 12.26
CA LYS A 341 7.80 -7.94 11.69
C LYS A 341 7.56 -7.82 10.19
N LEU A 342 7.23 -6.62 9.68
CA LEU A 342 6.85 -6.36 8.29
C LEU A 342 7.79 -5.28 7.80
N LYS A 343 8.78 -5.71 7.03
CA LYS A 343 9.84 -4.83 6.53
C LYS A 343 9.37 -3.94 5.38
N ALA A 344 8.51 -4.48 4.53
CA ALA A 344 7.92 -3.75 3.42
C ALA A 344 6.46 -4.16 3.22
N VAL A 345 5.61 -3.17 2.95
CA VAL A 345 4.17 -3.36 2.79
C VAL A 345 3.64 -2.43 1.71
N TYR A 346 2.88 -2.99 0.79
CA TYR A 346 2.07 -2.26 -0.18
C TYR A 346 0.65 -2.85 -0.25
N ARG A 347 -0.38 -2.00 -0.37
CA ARG A 347 -1.79 -2.39 -0.30
C ARG A 347 -2.64 -1.63 -1.33
N GLY A 348 -2.32 -1.78 -2.61
CA GLY A 348 -3.08 -1.20 -3.72
C GLY A 348 -4.54 -1.66 -3.80
N ASN A 349 -4.89 -2.79 -3.18
CA ASN A 349 -6.26 -3.26 -3.01
C ASN A 349 -6.95 -2.80 -1.70
N GLY A 350 -6.23 -2.13 -0.80
CA GLY A 350 -6.77 -1.70 0.49
C GLY A 350 -6.96 -2.81 1.53
N ILE A 351 -6.36 -3.99 1.34
CA ILE A 351 -6.42 -5.07 2.33
C ILE A 351 -5.98 -4.54 3.71
N PRO A 352 -6.70 -4.86 4.81
CA PRO A 352 -6.22 -4.58 6.16
C PRO A 352 -4.82 -5.16 6.40
N LEU A 353 -4.06 -4.57 7.32
CA LEU A 353 -2.80 -5.17 7.73
C LEU A 353 -3.08 -6.38 8.64
N PRO A 354 -2.25 -7.44 8.58
CA PRO A 354 -2.35 -8.56 9.51
C PRO A 354 -2.05 -8.15 10.96
N TRP A 355 -1.40 -7.01 11.17
CA TRP A 355 -1.16 -6.38 12.48
C TRP A 355 -0.89 -4.88 12.30
N GLY A 356 -1.14 -4.08 13.34
CA GLY A 356 -0.86 -2.66 13.32
C GLY A 356 0.65 -2.43 13.22
N ASN A 357 1.12 -1.92 12.09
CA ASN A 357 2.49 -1.44 11.97
C ASN A 357 2.82 -0.59 13.20
N MET A 358 3.92 -0.89 13.89
CA MET A 358 4.59 -0.12 14.97
C MET A 358 4.58 -0.75 16.37
N ARG A 359 3.80 -1.80 16.66
CA ARG A 359 3.96 -2.60 17.91
C ARG A 359 3.67 -4.09 17.65
N ALA A 360 4.29 -4.96 18.44
CA ALA A 360 3.91 -6.37 18.48
C ALA A 360 2.39 -6.44 18.75
N VAL A 361 1.67 -7.18 17.91
CA VAL A 361 0.26 -7.47 18.16
C VAL A 361 0.21 -8.79 18.90
N ASP A 362 -0.53 -8.81 20.01
CA ASP A 362 -0.60 -9.97 20.89
C ASP A 362 -1.25 -11.19 20.20
N ASP A 363 -2.10 -10.96 19.20
CA ASP A 363 -2.94 -12.00 18.57
C ASP A 363 -2.99 -11.91 17.02
N PRO A 364 -1.88 -12.09 16.29
CA PRO A 364 -1.90 -12.11 14.83
C PRO A 364 -2.57 -13.39 14.32
N CYS A 365 -3.44 -13.25 13.32
CA CYS A 365 -4.14 -14.38 12.72
C CYS A 365 -3.16 -15.33 12.03
N GLN A 366 -2.97 -16.54 12.56
CA GLN A 366 -2.01 -17.52 12.04
C GLN A 366 -2.39 -18.09 10.65
N HIS A 367 -3.61 -17.86 10.20
CA HIS A 367 -4.12 -18.41 8.93
C HIS A 367 -3.75 -17.58 7.69
N TRP A 368 -3.13 -16.41 7.85
CA TRP A 368 -2.64 -15.67 6.69
C TRP A 368 -1.58 -16.47 5.94
N ALA A 369 -1.64 -16.43 4.62
CA ALA A 369 -0.70 -17.12 3.74
C ALA A 369 0.78 -16.79 4.04
N VAL A 370 1.05 -15.57 4.52
CA VAL A 370 2.41 -15.13 4.90
C VAL A 370 2.91 -15.84 6.17
N PHE A 371 2.01 -16.15 7.13
CA PHE A 371 2.41 -16.78 8.40
C PHE A 371 2.48 -18.29 8.29
N ARG A 372 1.49 -18.93 7.65
CA ARG A 372 1.51 -20.38 7.42
C ARG A 372 2.78 -20.84 6.71
N MET A 373 3.35 -19.98 5.85
CA MET A 373 4.58 -20.30 5.12
C MET A 373 5.82 -20.40 6.03
N PHE A 374 5.78 -19.93 7.29
CA PHE A 374 6.83 -20.21 8.29
C PHE A 374 6.77 -21.62 8.87
N ASP A 375 5.61 -22.27 8.80
CA ASP A 375 5.41 -23.62 9.36
C ASP A 375 5.43 -24.72 8.29
N VAL A 376 5.19 -24.40 7.01
CA VAL A 376 5.23 -25.38 5.92
C VAL A 376 6.67 -25.89 5.70
N PRO A 377 6.95 -27.19 5.90
CA PRO A 377 8.24 -27.77 5.55
C PRO A 377 8.34 -27.97 4.02
N GLY A 378 9.41 -27.48 3.41
CA GLY A 378 9.69 -27.71 1.99
C GLY A 378 10.26 -26.50 1.26
N GLU A 379 10.79 -26.75 0.06
CA GLU A 379 11.24 -25.72 -0.88
C GLU A 379 10.13 -25.45 -1.90
N GLY A 380 9.62 -24.23 -1.97
CA GLY A 380 8.58 -23.86 -2.94
C GLY A 380 7.76 -22.63 -2.55
N SER A 381 6.90 -22.19 -3.47
CA SER A 381 5.86 -21.20 -3.18
C SER A 381 4.54 -21.90 -2.80
N SER A 382 3.68 -21.19 -2.09
CA SER A 382 2.35 -21.68 -1.72
C SER A 382 1.29 -20.65 -2.08
N ALA A 383 0.41 -21.03 -3.01
CA ALA A 383 -0.81 -20.28 -3.30
C ALA A 383 -1.91 -20.60 -2.28
N GLN A 384 -2.67 -19.59 -1.86
CA GLN A 384 -3.79 -19.69 -0.93
C GLN A 384 -4.94 -18.75 -1.33
N LEU A 385 -6.17 -19.29 -1.39
CA LEU A 385 -7.39 -18.50 -1.46
C LEU A 385 -7.84 -18.17 -0.04
N SER A 386 -8.07 -16.89 0.25
CA SER A 386 -8.40 -16.40 1.58
C SER A 386 -9.66 -15.54 1.55
N LEU A 387 -10.46 -15.64 2.60
CA LEU A 387 -11.64 -14.81 2.81
C LEU A 387 -11.41 -13.92 4.03
N LEU A 388 -11.62 -12.62 3.85
CA LEU A 388 -11.43 -11.62 4.89
C LEU A 388 -12.60 -10.63 4.90
N ASP A 389 -13.16 -10.37 6.08
CA ASP A 389 -14.13 -9.31 6.24
C ASP A 389 -13.46 -7.94 6.20
N VAL A 390 -13.95 -7.08 5.33
CA VAL A 390 -13.51 -5.69 5.18
C VAL A 390 -14.77 -4.81 5.21
N HIS A 391 -14.89 -3.97 6.24
CA HIS A 391 -16.07 -3.12 6.46
C HIS A 391 -17.40 -3.88 6.50
N GLY A 392 -17.41 -5.03 7.18
CA GLY A 392 -18.61 -5.86 7.35
C GLY A 392 -18.98 -6.71 6.13
N ARG A 393 -18.19 -6.66 5.05
CA ARG A 393 -18.40 -7.47 3.85
C ARG A 393 -17.23 -8.43 3.61
N PRO A 394 -17.50 -9.71 3.29
CA PRO A 394 -16.45 -10.66 2.96
C PRO A 394 -15.84 -10.35 1.59
N ARG A 395 -14.51 -10.40 1.50
CA ARG A 395 -13.79 -10.31 0.23
C ARG A 395 -12.92 -11.53 -0.01
N ILE A 396 -12.70 -11.81 -1.30
CA ILE A 396 -11.92 -12.95 -1.77
C ILE A 396 -10.54 -12.46 -2.19
N TYR A 397 -9.52 -12.89 -1.46
CA TYR A 397 -8.13 -12.66 -1.81
C TYR A 397 -7.49 -13.94 -2.29
N CYS A 398 -6.57 -13.82 -3.24
CA CYS A 398 -5.62 -14.88 -3.54
C CYS A 398 -4.23 -14.36 -3.26
N CYS A 399 -3.38 -15.19 -2.67
CA CYS A 399 -1.98 -14.84 -2.37
C CYS A 399 -1.05 -15.97 -2.80
N GLU A 400 0.18 -15.62 -3.18
CA GLU A 400 1.30 -16.54 -3.32
C GLU A 400 2.44 -16.11 -2.39
N SER A 401 2.86 -17.05 -1.53
CA SER A 401 3.92 -16.84 -0.55
C SER A 401 5.15 -17.69 -0.86
N VAL A 402 6.35 -17.18 -0.58
CA VAL A 402 7.61 -17.95 -0.67
C VAL A 402 8.52 -17.61 0.52
N ARG A 403 9.14 -18.65 1.10
CA ARG A 403 10.15 -18.49 2.15
C ARG A 403 11.52 -18.29 1.50
N VAL A 404 12.24 -17.28 1.95
CA VAL A 404 13.57 -16.92 1.47
C VAL A 404 14.48 -16.59 2.66
N LYS A 405 15.79 -16.48 2.39
CA LYS A 405 16.78 -15.97 3.34
C LYS A 405 17.38 -14.69 2.80
N ASP A 406 17.58 -13.71 3.67
CA ASP A 406 18.31 -12.51 3.31
C ASP A 406 19.84 -12.74 3.31
N LEU A 407 20.60 -11.71 2.93
CA LEU A 407 22.07 -11.76 2.87
C LEU A 407 22.70 -12.11 4.22
N ALA A 408 22.06 -11.75 5.33
CA ALA A 408 22.54 -12.00 6.68
C ALA A 408 22.08 -13.39 7.22
N GLY A 409 21.39 -14.17 6.38
CA GLY A 409 20.91 -15.51 6.70
C GLY A 409 19.57 -15.54 7.46
N ASN A 410 18.93 -14.39 7.69
CA ASN A 410 17.64 -14.35 8.38
C ASN A 410 16.54 -14.87 7.45
N ALA A 411 15.70 -15.75 7.97
CA ALA A 411 14.54 -16.25 7.23
C ALA A 411 13.40 -15.21 7.23
N HIS A 412 12.77 -15.05 6.08
CA HIS A 412 11.61 -14.18 5.91
C HIS A 412 10.69 -14.74 4.83
N VAL A 413 9.43 -14.30 4.83
CA VAL A 413 8.42 -14.71 3.86
C VAL A 413 8.02 -13.51 3.02
N LEU A 414 8.08 -13.70 1.71
CA LEU A 414 7.55 -12.77 0.73
C LEU A 414 6.16 -13.23 0.33
N CYS A 415 5.21 -12.33 0.27
CA CYS A 415 3.84 -12.61 -0.13
C CYS A 415 3.37 -11.54 -1.11
N ALA A 416 2.86 -11.95 -2.26
CA ALA A 416 2.13 -11.09 -3.19
C ALA A 416 0.71 -11.64 -3.30
N GLY A 417 -0.27 -10.75 -3.38
CA GLY A 417 -1.66 -11.18 -3.54
C GLY A 417 -2.53 -10.12 -4.18
N ILE A 418 -3.74 -10.52 -4.50
CA ILE A 418 -4.73 -9.71 -5.21
C ILE A 418 -6.11 -9.85 -4.58
N ASP A 419 -6.91 -8.79 -4.67
CA ASP A 419 -8.36 -8.86 -4.43
C ASP A 419 -9.04 -9.35 -5.71
N LEU A 420 -9.84 -10.41 -5.65
CA LEU A 420 -10.52 -10.98 -6.81
C LEU A 420 -11.90 -10.37 -7.07
N ASN A 421 -12.49 -9.66 -6.10
CA ASN A 421 -13.85 -9.13 -6.20
C ASN A 421 -14.01 -8.19 -7.42
N PRO A 422 -13.13 -7.20 -7.67
CA PRO A 422 -13.29 -6.32 -8.83
C PRO A 422 -13.25 -7.05 -10.18
N ALA A 423 -12.45 -8.12 -10.28
CA ALA A 423 -12.38 -8.92 -11.50
C ALA A 423 -13.63 -9.80 -11.69
N LEU A 424 -14.22 -10.31 -10.60
CA LEU A 424 -15.49 -11.05 -10.62
C LEU A 424 -16.66 -10.13 -11.03
N GLU A 425 -16.74 -8.94 -10.44
CA GLU A 425 -17.77 -7.94 -10.76
C GLU A 425 -17.70 -7.51 -12.23
N ALA A 426 -16.49 -7.33 -12.78
CA ALA A 426 -16.29 -7.02 -14.19
C ALA A 426 -16.76 -8.14 -15.14
N GLN A 427 -16.93 -9.38 -14.64
CA GLN A 427 -17.51 -10.51 -15.36
C GLN A 427 -19.02 -10.66 -15.11
N GLY A 428 -19.66 -9.71 -14.41
CA GLY A 428 -21.08 -9.75 -14.07
C GLY A 428 -21.41 -10.72 -12.93
N VAL A 429 -20.41 -11.16 -12.18
CA VAL A 429 -20.59 -12.03 -11.01
C VAL A 429 -20.80 -11.17 -9.77
N ASP A 430 -21.82 -11.48 -8.97
CA ASP A 430 -22.00 -10.88 -7.65
C ASP A 430 -20.93 -11.43 -6.68
N ALA A 431 -19.83 -10.69 -6.58
CA ALA A 431 -18.69 -11.07 -5.77
C ALA A 431 -19.00 -11.07 -4.26
N ASP A 432 -19.87 -10.18 -3.81
CA ASP A 432 -20.27 -10.08 -2.39
C ASP A 432 -21.06 -11.34 -1.98
N SER A 433 -22.04 -11.75 -2.79
CA SER A 433 -22.79 -13.00 -2.55
C SER A 433 -21.91 -14.24 -2.64
N LEU A 434 -21.02 -14.31 -3.64
CA LEU A 434 -20.09 -15.44 -3.81
C LEU A 434 -19.10 -15.56 -2.63
N ALA A 435 -18.61 -14.43 -2.12
CA ALA A 435 -17.74 -14.39 -0.95
C ALA A 435 -18.49 -14.77 0.34
N ALA A 436 -19.74 -14.34 0.50
CA ALA A 436 -20.59 -14.67 1.64
C ALA A 436 -20.91 -16.17 1.70
N ASP A 437 -21.27 -16.77 0.57
CA ASP A 437 -21.53 -18.21 0.45
C ASP A 437 -20.29 -19.04 0.80
N MET A 438 -19.13 -18.65 0.25
CA MET A 438 -17.88 -19.34 0.56
C MET A 438 -17.49 -19.16 2.03
N LYS A 439 -17.69 -17.97 2.61
CA LYS A 439 -17.46 -17.71 4.03
C LYS A 439 -18.32 -18.59 4.93
N ALA A 440 -19.63 -18.67 4.66
CA ALA A 440 -20.54 -19.49 5.44
C ALA A 440 -20.12 -20.97 5.45
N ARG A 441 -19.67 -21.49 4.30
CA ARG A 441 -19.11 -22.85 4.20
C ARG A 441 -17.84 -23.01 5.03
N CYS A 442 -16.90 -22.08 4.93
CA CYS A 442 -15.70 -22.14 5.74
C CYS A 442 -16.04 -22.12 7.24
N ILE A 443 -16.99 -21.29 7.69
CA ILE A 443 -17.42 -21.27 9.10
C ILE A 443 -17.94 -22.64 9.53
N ALA A 444 -18.79 -23.28 8.72
CA ALA A 444 -19.35 -24.60 9.00
C ALA A 444 -18.28 -25.71 9.09
N GLU A 445 -17.13 -25.55 8.42
CA GLU A 445 -16.01 -26.52 8.39
C GLU A 445 -14.83 -26.10 9.29
N GLY A 446 -15.06 -25.29 10.34
CA GLY A 446 -13.99 -24.90 11.29
C GLY A 446 -12.99 -23.88 10.73
N GLY A 447 -13.40 -23.20 9.66
CA GLY A 447 -12.77 -22.04 9.04
C GLY A 447 -11.93 -22.29 7.79
N GLY A 448 -11.87 -23.53 7.30
CA GLY A 448 -11.33 -23.85 5.99
C GLY A 448 -12.23 -24.85 5.27
N ALA A 449 -12.67 -24.55 4.05
CA ALA A 449 -13.59 -25.41 3.31
C ALA A 449 -13.18 -25.64 1.86
N LYS A 450 -13.55 -26.79 1.32
CA LYS A 450 -13.33 -27.11 -0.10
C LYS A 450 -14.17 -26.17 -0.98
N ILE A 451 -13.56 -25.66 -2.05
CA ILE A 451 -14.22 -24.71 -2.97
C ILE A 451 -15.21 -25.48 -3.87
N PRO A 452 -16.52 -25.18 -3.80
CA PRO A 452 -17.54 -25.86 -4.60
C PRO A 452 -17.47 -25.41 -6.06
N GLY A 453 -18.03 -26.23 -6.98
CA GLY A 453 -18.01 -25.95 -8.43
C GLY A 453 -18.64 -24.60 -8.83
N SER A 454 -19.65 -24.15 -8.10
CA SER A 454 -20.31 -22.85 -8.30
C SER A 454 -19.39 -21.65 -8.02
N VAL A 455 -18.46 -21.78 -7.06
CA VAL A 455 -17.46 -20.76 -6.73
C VAL A 455 -16.20 -20.94 -7.59
N ARG A 456 -15.82 -22.19 -7.87
CA ARG A 456 -14.64 -22.53 -8.65
C ARG A 456 -14.70 -22.01 -10.09
N SER A 457 -15.85 -22.13 -10.76
CA SER A 457 -15.98 -21.79 -12.18
C SER A 457 -15.76 -20.29 -12.45
N PRO A 458 -16.39 -19.35 -11.70
CA PRO A 458 -16.07 -17.92 -11.80
C PRO A 458 -14.59 -17.61 -11.53
N LEU A 459 -14.00 -18.23 -10.51
CA LEU A 459 -12.59 -17.99 -10.15
C LEU A 459 -11.61 -18.49 -11.22
N ILE A 460 -11.91 -19.61 -11.91
CA ILE A 460 -11.13 -20.08 -13.07
C ILE A 460 -11.23 -19.08 -14.23
N SER A 461 -12.42 -18.53 -14.49
CA SER A 461 -12.59 -17.50 -15.52
C SER A 461 -11.71 -16.28 -15.24
N VAL A 462 -11.76 -15.78 -14.00
CA VAL A 462 -10.90 -14.67 -13.55
C VAL A 462 -9.41 -15.04 -13.64
N ALA A 463 -9.03 -16.26 -13.28
CA ALA A 463 -7.65 -16.72 -13.40
C ALA A 463 -7.11 -16.65 -14.84
N ASN A 464 -7.93 -17.05 -15.81
CA ASN A 464 -7.57 -17.00 -17.23
C ASN A 464 -7.50 -15.56 -17.76
N ILE A 465 -8.44 -14.70 -17.36
CA ILE A 465 -8.48 -13.30 -17.80
C ILE A 465 -7.30 -12.50 -17.26
N LEU A 466 -7.00 -12.67 -15.96
CA LEU A 466 -5.85 -12.03 -15.34
C LEU A 466 -4.53 -12.69 -15.75
N ASN A 467 -4.58 -13.91 -16.29
CA ASN A 467 -3.44 -14.74 -16.64
C ASN A 467 -2.50 -14.95 -15.42
N ILE A 468 -3.09 -15.25 -14.27
CA ILE A 468 -2.37 -15.45 -13.01
C ILE A 468 -2.55 -16.91 -12.55
N ASN A 469 -1.51 -17.70 -12.78
CA ASN A 469 -1.55 -19.16 -12.61
C ASN A 469 -1.72 -19.61 -11.15
N TRP A 470 -1.22 -18.83 -10.18
CA TRP A 470 -1.38 -19.14 -8.77
C TRP A 470 -2.82 -18.99 -8.27
N ILE A 471 -3.70 -18.28 -8.98
CA ILE A 471 -5.15 -18.30 -8.70
C ILE A 471 -5.68 -19.73 -8.90
N SER A 472 -5.45 -20.32 -10.08
CA SER A 472 -5.90 -21.68 -10.40
C SER A 472 -5.34 -22.72 -9.43
N ARG A 473 -4.04 -22.63 -9.09
CA ARG A 473 -3.42 -23.52 -8.09
C ARG A 473 -4.04 -23.39 -6.70
N SER A 474 -4.44 -22.18 -6.31
CA SER A 474 -5.06 -21.97 -4.99
C SER A 474 -6.39 -22.73 -4.86
N LEU A 475 -7.08 -22.99 -5.96
CA LEU A 475 -8.39 -23.66 -5.96
C LEU A 475 -8.30 -25.15 -5.62
N ASP A 476 -7.12 -25.76 -5.73
CA ASP A 476 -6.91 -27.17 -5.38
C ASP A 476 -6.74 -27.39 -3.86
N LYS A 477 -6.65 -26.29 -3.10
CA LYS A 477 -6.60 -26.29 -1.64
C LYS A 477 -7.92 -25.75 -1.06
N PRO A 478 -8.22 -26.02 0.22
CA PRO A 478 -9.33 -25.37 0.91
C PRO A 478 -9.16 -23.85 0.91
N ALA A 479 -10.27 -23.11 0.79
CA ALA A 479 -10.26 -21.67 1.04
C ALA A 479 -10.20 -21.43 2.55
N GLU A 480 -9.45 -20.42 2.98
CA GLU A 480 -9.18 -20.16 4.40
C GLU A 480 -9.84 -18.87 4.87
N LEU A 481 -10.52 -18.91 6.02
CA LEU A 481 -10.91 -17.71 6.74
C LEU A 481 -9.69 -17.11 7.45
N ILE A 482 -9.46 -15.83 7.17
CA ILE A 482 -8.45 -15.02 7.82
C ILE A 482 -9.11 -13.81 8.51
N CYS A 483 -8.45 -13.22 9.50
CA CYS A 483 -8.91 -12.01 10.16
C CYS A 483 -7.76 -11.00 10.32
N SER A 484 -8.09 -9.71 10.34
CA SER A 484 -7.11 -8.65 10.57
C SER A 484 -6.64 -8.58 12.03
N ARG A 485 -7.45 -9.09 12.97
CA ARG A 485 -7.14 -9.17 14.41
C ARG A 485 -7.81 -10.41 14.99
N GLY A 486 -7.15 -11.05 15.97
CA GLY A 486 -7.69 -12.24 16.61
C GLY A 486 -9.06 -12.04 17.28
N THR A 487 -9.30 -10.88 17.86
CA THR A 487 -10.60 -10.50 18.46
C THR A 487 -11.76 -10.45 17.48
N SER A 488 -11.49 -10.37 16.17
CA SER A 488 -12.49 -10.40 15.10
C SER A 488 -12.40 -11.68 14.27
N CYS A 489 -11.95 -12.79 14.88
CA CYS A 489 -11.85 -14.07 14.19
C CYS A 489 -13.25 -14.58 13.78
N PRO A 490 -13.50 -14.80 12.47
CA PRO A 490 -14.80 -15.26 11.99
C PRO A 490 -14.97 -16.78 12.10
N ARG A 491 -13.94 -17.53 12.51
CA ARG A 491 -13.99 -19.00 12.61
C ARG A 491 -14.85 -19.42 13.81
N GLN A 492 -15.52 -20.55 13.68
CA GLN A 492 -16.30 -21.16 14.76
C GLN A 492 -15.87 -22.62 14.94
N PRO A 493 -15.26 -23.00 16.08
CA PRO A 493 -14.86 -22.13 17.20
C PRO A 493 -13.78 -21.11 16.79
N SER A 494 -13.72 -19.97 17.50
CA SER A 494 -12.69 -18.96 17.27
C SER A 494 -11.32 -19.49 17.69
N CYS A 495 -10.27 -19.16 16.92
CA CYS A 495 -8.88 -19.50 17.25
C CYS A 495 -8.43 -19.00 18.63
N TYR A 496 -9.10 -17.96 19.16
CA TYR A 496 -8.75 -17.28 20.41
C TYR A 496 -9.75 -17.57 21.54
N GLN A 497 -10.75 -18.41 21.29
CA GLN A 497 -11.60 -18.99 22.33
C GLN A 497 -11.05 -20.37 22.67
N CYS A 498 -10.21 -20.47 23.70
CA CYS A 498 -9.94 -21.73 24.37
C CYS A 498 -10.87 -21.83 25.59
N PRO A 499 -11.57 -22.97 25.84
CA PRO A 499 -12.22 -23.21 27.12
C PRO A 499 -11.16 -23.21 28.22
N GLU A 500 -11.50 -22.68 29.39
CA GLU A 500 -10.69 -22.80 30.60
C GLU A 500 -10.12 -24.24 30.71
N ARG A 501 -8.79 -24.35 30.77
CA ARG A 501 -8.16 -25.58 31.24
C ARG A 501 -8.62 -25.77 32.68
N LYS A 502 -9.45 -26.79 32.91
CA LYS A 502 -9.72 -27.33 34.26
C LYS A 502 -8.46 -27.92 34.86
#